data_AF-A0A3M1JPI3-F1
#
_entry.id   AF-A0A3M1JPI3-F1
#
_cell.length_a   1.000
_cell.length_b   1.000
_cell.length_c   1.000
_cell.angle_alpha   90.00
_cell.angle_beta   90.00
_cell.angle_gamma   90.00
#
_symmetry.space_group_name_H-M   'P 1'
#
loop_
_entity.id
_entity.type
_entity.pdbx_description
1 polymer ?
#
loop_
_entity_poly.entity_id
_entity_poly.type
_entity_poly.pdbx_seq_one_letter_code
_entity_poly.pdbx_strand_id
1 'polypeptide(L)'
;MGKLMLFIVGFFLLGGYIIYQGYHYDLDNPQDRKSFAKQFAKWVWDVGKKTKNVVAYVIKEDWLPEAGSSVNETNRTEEEKINPSVTVTLS
;
A
#
# COMPACT_ATOMS: atom_id res chain seq x y z
N MET A 1 -15.85 -20.51 -2.54
CA MET A 1 -15.36 -20.09 -1.21
C MET A 1 -14.22 -20.97 -0.66
N GLY A 2 -14.16 -22.28 -0.94
CA GLY A 2 -13.13 -23.15 -0.37
C GLY A 2 -11.67 -22.81 -0.70
N LYS A 3 -11.38 -22.28 -1.90
CA LYS A 3 -10.00 -21.95 -2.33
C LYS A 3 -9.37 -20.83 -1.47
N LEU A 4 -10.11 -19.76 -1.21
CA LEU A 4 -9.64 -18.64 -0.38
C LEU A 4 -9.42 -19.08 1.08
N MET A 5 -10.31 -19.93 1.60
CA MET A 5 -10.16 -20.49 2.94
C MET A 5 -8.90 -21.37 3.05
N LEU A 6 -8.57 -22.15 2.02
CA LEU A 6 -7.35 -22.95 1.94
C LEU A 6 -6.09 -22.09 1.99
N PHE A 7 -6.07 -20.95 1.28
CA PHE A 7 -4.93 -20.01 1.34
C PHE A 7 -4.78 -19.39 2.72
N ILE A 8 -5.89 -19.00 3.35
CA ILE A 8 -5.90 -18.42 4.70
C ILE A 8 -5.38 -19.43 5.72
N VAL A 9 -5.91 -20.65 5.69
CA VAL A 9 -5.45 -21.74 6.57
C VAL A 9 -3.98 -22.08 6.31
N GLY A 10 -3.56 -22.16 5.05
CA GLY A 10 -2.16 -22.39 4.67
C GLY A 10 -1.23 -21.30 5.18
N PHE A 11 -1.63 -20.03 5.10
CA PHE A 11 -0.87 -18.91 5.64
C PHE A 11 -0.71 -19.00 7.16
N PHE A 12 -1.79 -19.33 7.89
CA PHE A 12 -1.72 -19.51 9.34
C PHE A 12 -0.86 -20.71 9.74
N LEU A 13 -0.93 -21.82 9.01
CA LEU A 13 -0.07 -22.99 9.23
C LEU A 13 1.41 -22.64 8.99
N LEU A 14 1.71 -21.90 7.94
CA LEU A 14 3.08 -21.47 7.65
C LEU A 14 3.62 -20.51 8.72
N GLY A 15 2.80 -19.54 9.16
CA GLY A 15 3.16 -18.65 10.26
C GLY A 15 3.38 -19.41 11.58
N GLY A 16 2.53 -20.40 11.86
CA GLY A 16 2.67 -21.28 13.02
C GLY A 16 3.96 -22.11 12.95
N TYR A 17 4.29 -22.64 11.77
CA TYR A 17 5.51 -23.41 11.53
C TYR A 17 6.79 -22.59 11.76
N ILE A 18 6.81 -21.33 11.31
CA ILE A 18 7.94 -20.42 11.55
C ILE A 18 8.17 -20.18 13.05
N ILE A 19 7.10 -19.98 13.82
CA ILE A 19 7.18 -19.77 15.27
C ILE A 19 7.59 -21.06 15.98
N TYR A 20 7.04 -22.20 15.57
CA TYR A 20 7.39 -23.51 16.11
C TYR A 20 8.89 -23.80 15.95
N GLN A 21 9.43 -23.61 14.75
CA GLN A 21 10.85 -23.82 14.46
C GLN A 21 11.75 -22.78 15.13
N GLY A 22 11.35 -21.51 15.20
CA GLY A 22 12.18 -20.45 15.76
C GLY A 22 12.37 -20.52 17.28
N TYR A 23 11.47 -21.16 18.00
CA TYR A 23 11.51 -21.25 19.47
C TYR A 23 11.68 -22.69 20.00
N HIS A 24 11.76 -23.70 19.12
CA HIS A 24 11.86 -25.11 19.48
C HIS A 24 10.83 -25.54 20.54
N TYR A 25 9.58 -25.09 20.38
CA TYR A 25 8.53 -25.39 21.35
C TYR A 25 8.24 -26.89 21.39
N ASP A 26 8.19 -27.46 22.59
CA ASP A 26 7.65 -28.80 22.76
C ASP A 26 6.13 -28.73 22.91
N LEU A 27 5.40 -29.11 21.87
CA LEU A 27 3.94 -29.04 21.89
C LEU A 27 3.29 -30.10 22.79
N ASP A 28 4.06 -31.09 23.28
CA ASP A 28 3.58 -32.04 24.28
C ASP A 28 3.64 -31.44 25.70
N ASN A 29 4.44 -30.40 25.90
CA ASN A 29 4.49 -29.67 27.17
C ASN A 29 3.36 -28.60 27.24
N PRO A 30 2.47 -28.65 28.25
CA PRO A 30 1.38 -27.70 28.38
C PRO A 30 1.83 -26.25 28.58
N GLN A 31 3.02 -26.01 29.14
CA GLN A 31 3.57 -24.67 29.33
C GLN A 31 4.05 -24.07 28.01
N ASP A 32 4.66 -24.90 27.17
CA ASP A 32 5.16 -24.49 25.85
C ASP A 32 4.00 -24.32 24.87
N ARG A 33 2.93 -25.11 24.95
CA ARG A 33 1.67 -24.84 24.22
C ARG A 33 1.09 -23.47 24.54
N LYS A 34 1.06 -23.08 25.82
CA LYS A 34 0.58 -21.74 26.21
C LYS A 34 1.47 -20.64 25.65
N SER A 35 2.78 -20.83 25.72
CA SER A 35 3.76 -19.88 25.21
C SER A 35 3.68 -19.74 23.69
N PHE A 36 3.57 -20.85 22.97
CA PHE A 36 3.33 -20.90 21.53
C PHE A 36 2.03 -20.16 21.16
N ALA A 37 0.91 -20.48 21.81
CA ALA A 37 -0.37 -19.85 21.51
C ALA A 37 -0.33 -18.32 21.72
N LYS A 38 0.36 -17.86 22.77
CA LYS A 38 0.55 -16.44 23.05
C LYS A 38 1.41 -15.76 21.97
N GLN A 39 2.50 -16.39 21.57
CA GLN A 39 3.39 -15.88 20.52
C GLN A 39 2.71 -15.87 19.15
N PHE A 40 1.98 -16.92 18.83
CA PHE A 40 1.19 -17.02 17.60
C PHE A 40 0.12 -15.93 17.54
N ALA A 41 -0.66 -15.74 18.60
CA ALA A 41 -1.65 -14.67 18.67
C ALA A 41 -1.02 -13.27 18.54
N LYS A 42 0.14 -13.04 19.18
CA LYS A 42 0.88 -11.79 19.05
C LYS A 42 1.36 -11.55 17.62
N TRP A 43 1.90 -12.58 16.96
CA TRP A 43 2.31 -12.52 15.56
C TRP A 43 1.13 -12.19 14.63
N VAL A 44 -0.01 -12.88 14.79
CA VAL A 44 -1.23 -12.60 13.99
C VAL A 44 -1.68 -11.15 14.17
N TRP A 45 -1.68 -10.65 15.40
CA TRP A 45 -2.05 -9.26 15.69
C TRP A 45 -1.11 -8.25 15.04
N ASP A 46 0.20 -8.52 15.09
CA ASP A 46 1.20 -7.64 14.48
C ASP A 46 1.17 -7.69 12.95
N VAL A 47 0.87 -8.84 12.34
CA VAL A 47 0.58 -8.96 10.91
C VAL A 47 -0.63 -8.10 10.55
N GLY A 48 -1.73 -8.22 11.29
CA GLY A 48 -2.95 -7.43 11.05
C GLY A 48 -2.72 -5.92 11.12
N LYS A 49 -1.94 -5.44 12.10
CA LYS A 49 -1.54 -4.02 12.18
C LYS A 49 -0.72 -3.58 10.97
N LYS A 50 0.27 -4.39 10.57
CA LYS A 50 1.12 -4.09 9.42
C LYS A 50 0.31 -4.05 8.14
N THR A 51 -0.59 -5.01 7.92
CA THR A 51 -1.49 -5.01 6.76
C THR A 51 -2.39 -3.78 6.74
N LYS A 52 -2.99 -3.39 7.88
CA LYS A 52 -3.80 -2.16 7.98
C LYS A 52 -2.98 -0.92 7.60
N ASN A 53 -1.73 -0.83 8.05
CA ASN A 53 -0.86 0.29 7.69
C ASN A 53 -0.57 0.30 6.19
N VAL A 54 -0.22 -0.84 5.61
CA VAL A 54 0.04 -0.94 4.15
C VAL A 54 -1.19 -0.55 3.35
N VAL A 55 -2.39 -1.04 3.72
CA VAL A 55 -3.64 -0.66 3.07
C VAL A 55 -3.93 0.84 3.25
N ALA A 56 -3.67 1.39 4.44
CA ALA A 56 -3.83 2.83 4.68
C ALA A 56 -2.85 3.68 3.86
N TYR A 57 -1.63 3.19 3.60
CA TYR A 57 -0.67 3.86 2.71
C TYR A 57 -1.16 3.85 1.25
N VAL A 58 -1.62 2.70 0.75
CA VAL A 58 -2.18 2.61 -0.62
C VAL A 58 -3.43 3.47 -0.78
N ILE A 59 -4.30 3.55 0.24
CA ILE A 59 -5.43 4.49 0.28
C ILE A 59 -4.92 5.94 0.28
N LYS A 60 -3.78 6.29 0.87
CA LYS A 60 -3.27 7.67 0.80
C LYS A 60 -2.63 7.99 -0.55
N GLU A 61 -2.07 7.00 -1.24
CA GLU A 61 -1.30 7.21 -2.46
C GLU A 61 -2.14 7.25 -3.74
N ASP A 62 -3.33 6.62 -3.80
CA ASP A 62 -3.92 6.25 -5.10
C ASP A 62 -5.33 6.78 -5.44
N TRP A 63 -6.01 7.62 -4.63
CA TRP A 63 -7.42 7.95 -4.97
C TRP A 63 -7.98 9.34 -4.65
N LEU A 64 -7.29 10.26 -3.98
CA LEU A 64 -7.79 11.64 -3.89
C LEU A 64 -7.13 12.49 -4.98
N PRO A 65 -7.78 12.77 -6.12
CA PRO A 65 -7.47 14.00 -6.83
C PRO A 65 -7.65 15.13 -5.83
N GLU A 66 -6.68 16.04 -5.74
CA GLU A 66 -6.81 17.26 -4.96
C GLU A 66 -8.16 17.89 -5.29
N ALA A 67 -9.04 17.99 -4.29
CA ALA A 67 -10.30 18.70 -4.39
C ALA A 67 -9.98 20.19 -4.60
N GLY A 68 -9.66 20.57 -5.84
CA GLY A 68 -9.25 21.94 -6.16
C GLY A 68 -8.64 22.17 -7.54
N SER A 69 -8.12 21.16 -8.24
CA SER A 69 -7.42 21.40 -9.51
C SER A 69 -8.34 21.29 -10.73
N SER A 70 -9.31 22.17 -10.80
CA SER A 70 -10.08 22.44 -12.02
C SER A 70 -9.86 23.87 -12.50
N VAL A 71 -8.76 24.14 -13.19
CA VAL A 71 -8.75 25.16 -14.24
C VAL A 71 -7.91 24.63 -15.40
N ASN A 72 -8.60 24.38 -16.51
CA ASN A 72 -8.04 23.95 -17.77
C ASN A 72 -7.21 25.09 -18.39
N GLU A 73 -5.91 24.88 -18.59
CA GLU A 73 -5.16 25.66 -19.58
C GLU A 73 -5.03 24.84 -20.86
N THR A 74 -6.15 24.77 -21.60
CA THR A 74 -6.14 24.26 -22.97
C THR A 74 -5.49 25.33 -23.85
N ASN A 75 -4.29 25.03 -24.34
CA ASN A 75 -3.65 25.70 -25.46
C ASN A 75 -4.67 25.91 -26.61
N ARG A 76 -5.03 27.16 -26.89
CA ARG A 76 -5.70 27.56 -28.14
C ARG A 76 -5.52 29.06 -28.39
N THR A 77 -4.43 29.42 -29.07
CA THR A 77 -4.46 29.98 -30.44
C THR A 77 -3.08 30.54 -30.73
N GLU A 78 -2.32 29.77 -31.51
CA GLU A 78 -1.30 30.32 -32.39
C GLU A 78 -2.00 31.29 -33.36
N GLU A 79 -1.80 32.60 -33.15
CA GLU A 79 -1.89 33.60 -34.20
C GLU A 79 -0.52 34.28 -34.33
N GLU A 80 0.47 33.48 -34.72
CA GLU A 80 1.52 33.98 -35.59
C GLU A 80 0.87 34.22 -36.96
N LYS A 81 0.56 35.48 -37.27
CA LYS A 81 0.59 35.95 -38.66
C LYS A 81 0.62 37.47 -38.79
N ILE A 82 1.72 37.89 -39.41
CA ILE A 82 1.95 39.09 -40.21
C ILE A 82 2.35 40.36 -39.43
N ASN A 83 3.67 40.47 -39.19
CA ASN A 83 4.37 41.74 -39.26
C ASN A 83 4.35 42.23 -40.72
N PRO A 84 3.88 43.46 -40.97
CA PRO A 84 4.63 44.31 -41.87
C PRO A 84 4.62 45.75 -41.34
N SER A 85 5.69 46.15 -40.69
CA SER A 85 6.49 47.28 -41.15
C SER A 85 7.43 47.72 -40.05
N VAL A 86 8.69 47.41 -40.29
CA VAL A 86 9.83 48.16 -39.75
C VAL A 86 9.66 49.61 -40.19
N THR A 87 9.17 50.49 -39.31
CA THR A 87 9.24 51.92 -39.57
C THR A 87 10.63 52.41 -39.18
N VAL A 88 11.38 52.64 -40.25
CA VAL A 88 12.69 53.26 -40.38
C VAL A 88 12.82 54.52 -39.52
N THR A 89 13.96 54.64 -38.85
CA THR A 89 14.52 55.85 -38.22
C THR A 89 14.36 57.11 -39.08
N LEU A 90 14.11 58.28 -38.50
CA LEU A 90 14.68 59.57 -38.96
C LEU A 90 14.45 60.69 -37.92
N SER A 91 15.57 61.33 -37.54
CA SER A 91 15.80 62.65 -36.91
C SER A 91 15.14 63.00 -35.58
#